data_AF-A0A973L8I8-F1
#
_entry.id   AF-A0A973L8I8-F1
#
_cell.length_a   1.000
_cell.length_b   1.000
_cell.length_c   1.000
_cell.angle_alpha   90.00
_cell.angle_beta   90.00
_cell.angle_gamma   90.00
#
_symmetry.space_group_name_H-M   'P 1'
#
loop_
_entity.id
_entity.type
_entity.pdbx_description
1 polymer ?
#
loop_
_entity_poly.entity_id
_entity_poly.type
_entity_poly.pdbx_seq_one_letter_code
_entity_poly.pdbx_strand_id
1 'polypeptide(L)'
;MSSQGFDGVAGLDDEVARYAAEVRGQLADLPAEASAELLEDLEDHLREVAAEDTGVLRERLGSPAEYARELRQAAGLPAPGEGPAAASAAPGG
;
A
#
# COMPACT_ATOMS: atom_id res chain seq x y z
N MET A 1 8.39 28.28 26.88
CA MET A 1 8.18 27.53 25.63
C MET A 1 8.99 26.25 25.73
N SER A 2 8.34 25.10 25.54
CA SER A 2 8.87 23.89 24.91
C SER A 2 7.91 22.74 25.22
N SER A 3 6.77 22.80 24.53
CA SER A 3 5.71 21.79 24.51
C SER A 3 5.74 21.07 23.16
N GLN A 4 6.90 20.57 22.74
CA GLN A 4 7.03 19.77 21.53
C GLN A 4 7.81 18.49 21.87
N GLY A 5 7.07 17.41 22.11
CA GLY A 5 7.60 16.06 22.32
C GLY A 5 6.64 14.94 21.93
N PHE A 6 5.51 15.24 21.28
CA PHE A 6 4.49 14.24 20.93
C PHE A 6 3.90 14.38 19.52
N ASP A 7 4.34 15.39 18.75
CA ASP A 7 3.83 15.64 17.40
C ASP A 7 4.42 14.69 16.35
N GLY A 8 5.54 14.03 16.68
CA GLY A 8 6.23 13.11 15.77
C GLY A 8 5.45 11.82 15.50
N VAL A 9 4.74 11.27 16.50
CA VAL A 9 3.94 10.05 16.30
C VAL A 9 2.62 10.35 15.61
N ALA A 10 1.94 11.44 15.99
CA ALA A 10 0.68 11.83 15.37
C ALA A 10 0.84 12.25 13.90
N GLY A 11 1.93 12.97 13.56
CA GLY A 11 2.25 13.29 12.17
C GLY A 11 2.61 12.07 11.33
N LEU A 12 3.29 11.09 11.93
CA LEU A 12 3.63 9.82 11.28
C LEU A 12 2.37 8.98 11.01
N ASP A 13 1.46 8.86 11.97
CA ASP A 13 0.19 8.18 11.78
C ASP A 13 -0.67 8.82 10.67
N ASP A 14 -0.71 10.15 10.59
CA ASP A 14 -1.43 10.89 9.54
C ASP A 14 -0.79 10.66 8.15
N GLU A 15 0.55 10.66 8.09
CA GLU A 15 1.28 10.38 6.86
C GLU A 15 1.07 8.94 6.39
N VAL A 16 1.14 7.97 7.30
CA VAL A 16 0.86 6.56 7.03
C VAL A 16 -0.56 6.38 6.53
N ALA A 17 -1.56 6.96 7.22
CA ALA A 17 -2.95 6.87 6.81
C ALA A 17 -3.16 7.47 5.41
N ARG A 18 -2.51 8.61 5.11
CA ARG A 18 -2.57 9.26 3.81
C ARG A 18 -1.92 8.40 2.71
N TYR A 19 -0.72 7.87 2.95
CA TYR A 19 -0.03 7.03 1.97
C TYR A 19 -0.82 5.73 1.73
N ALA A 20 -1.29 5.08 2.79
CA ALA A 20 -2.09 3.86 2.70
C ALA A 20 -3.42 4.07 1.97
N ALA A 21 -4.11 5.21 2.18
CA ALA A 21 -5.32 5.54 1.45
C ALA A 21 -5.09 5.64 -0.08
N GLU A 22 -3.97 6.23 -0.50
CA GLU A 22 -3.60 6.30 -1.91
C GLU A 22 -3.27 4.91 -2.49
N VAL A 23 -2.51 4.09 -1.75
CA VAL A 23 -2.22 2.69 -2.14
C VAL A 23 -3.51 1.89 -2.29
N ARG A 24 -4.47 2.05 -1.37
CA ARG A 24 -5.80 1.41 -1.44
C ARG A 24 -6.56 1.79 -2.70
N GLY A 25 -6.55 3.07 -3.07
CA GLY A 25 -7.14 3.55 -4.33
C GLY A 25 -6.53 2.85 -5.55
N GLN A 26 -5.22 2.61 -5.54
CA GLN A 26 -4.51 1.93 -6.62
C GLN A 26 -4.83 0.42 -6.66
N LEU A 27 -5.16 -0.19 -5.52
CA LEU A 27 -5.51 -1.61 -5.39
C LEU A 27 -7.01 -1.90 -5.51
N ALA A 28 -7.87 -0.87 -5.59
CA ALA A 28 -9.33 -1.01 -5.64
C ALA A 28 -9.89 -1.78 -6.87
N ASP A 29 -9.05 -1.98 -7.89
CA ASP A 29 -9.35 -2.83 -9.06
C ASP A 29 -9.26 -4.34 -8.75
N LEU A 30 -8.57 -4.72 -7.68
CA LEU A 30 -8.41 -6.12 -7.28
C LEU A 30 -9.66 -6.66 -6.58
N PRO A 31 -9.86 -8.00 -6.57
CA PRO A 31 -10.87 -8.63 -5.73
C PRO A 31 -10.71 -8.23 -4.26
N ALA A 32 -11.83 -8.02 -3.57
CA ALA A 32 -11.84 -7.59 -2.17
C ALA A 32 -10.95 -8.47 -1.28
N GLU A 33 -10.98 -9.79 -1.47
CA GLU A 33 -10.16 -10.77 -0.74
C GLU A 33 -8.65 -10.50 -0.96
N ALA A 34 -8.19 -10.45 -2.22
CA ALA A 34 -6.78 -10.18 -2.52
C ALA A 34 -6.31 -8.80 -2.04
N SER A 35 -7.16 -7.78 -2.16
CA SER A 35 -6.84 -6.45 -1.63
C SER A 35 -6.78 -6.43 -0.10
N ALA A 36 -7.68 -7.14 0.59
CA ALA A 36 -7.70 -7.19 2.05
C ALA A 36 -6.43 -7.83 2.61
N GLU A 37 -5.99 -8.95 2.03
CA GLU A 37 -4.75 -9.64 2.42
C GLU A 37 -3.52 -8.71 2.28
N LEU A 38 -3.42 -7.96 1.18
CA LEU A 38 -2.32 -7.02 0.97
C LEU A 38 -2.36 -5.81 1.92
N LEU A 39 -3.55 -5.40 2.33
CA LEU A 39 -3.76 -4.18 3.11
C LEU A 39 -3.75 -4.43 4.62
N GLU A 40 -3.83 -5.69 5.06
CA GLU A 40 -3.87 -6.08 6.48
C GLU A 40 -2.62 -5.59 7.22
N ASP A 41 -1.43 -5.84 6.66
CA ASP A 41 -0.14 -5.48 7.27
C ASP A 41 0.39 -4.11 6.80
N LEU A 42 -0.22 -3.52 5.77
CA LEU A 42 0.30 -2.33 5.10
C LEU A 42 0.55 -1.17 6.07
N GLU A 43 -0.40 -0.87 6.95
CA GLU A 43 -0.27 0.28 7.85
C GLU A 43 0.77 0.07 8.94
N ASP A 44 0.98 -1.17 9.40
CA ASP A 44 2.03 -1.48 10.39
C ASP A 44 3.40 -1.30 9.74
N HIS A 45 3.60 -1.92 8.58
CA HIS A 45 4.83 -1.79 7.81
C HIS A 45 5.18 -0.33 7.46
N LEU A 46 4.19 0.46 7.03
CA LEU A 46 4.43 1.88 6.72
C LEU A 46 4.83 2.68 7.98
N ARG A 47 4.30 2.37 9.17
CA ARG A 47 4.74 3.01 10.42
C ARG A 47 6.18 2.68 10.73
N GLU A 48 6.59 1.42 10.56
CA GLU A 48 7.98 1.01 10.75
C GLU A 48 8.90 1.79 9.82
N VAL A 49 8.59 1.83 8.52
CA VAL A 49 9.39 2.56 7.52
C VAL A 49 9.47 4.05 7.82
N ALA A 50 8.37 4.67 8.24
CA ALA A 50 8.33 6.09 8.60
C ALA A 50 9.07 6.39 9.91
N ALA A 51 9.18 5.42 10.83
CA ALA A 51 9.88 5.59 12.10
C ALA A 51 11.40 5.41 11.98
N GLU A 52 11.85 4.63 10.99
CA GLU A 52 13.27 4.33 10.75
C GLU A 52 14.08 5.56 10.30
N ASP A 53 13.46 6.57 9.68
CA ASP A 53 14.16 7.75 9.14
C ASP A 53 13.31 9.02 9.22
N THR A 54 13.96 10.18 9.21
CA THR A 54 13.28 11.49 9.35
C THR A 54 12.65 12.03 8.06
N GLY A 55 12.63 11.24 6.98
CA GLY A 55 12.08 11.61 5.67
C GLY A 55 10.66 11.09 5.44
N VAL A 56 9.94 11.68 4.48
CA VAL A 56 8.58 11.24 4.15
C VAL A 56 8.60 9.90 3.39
N LEU A 57 7.57 9.07 3.58
CA LEU A 57 7.36 7.78 2.92
C LEU A 57 7.53 7.87 1.41
N ARG A 58 7.11 8.97 0.80
CA ARG A 58 7.22 9.17 -0.65
C ARG A 58 8.66 9.32 -1.14
N GLU A 59 9.57 9.82 -0.32
CA GLU A 59 11.00 9.89 -0.66
C GLU A 59 11.69 8.54 -0.48
N ARG A 60 11.16 7.69 0.42
CA ARG A 60 11.70 6.37 0.75
C ARG A 60 11.20 5.27 -0.18
N LEU A 61 9.88 5.14 -0.28
CA LEU A 61 9.15 4.11 -1.03
C LEU A 61 8.77 4.57 -2.43
N GLY A 62 8.93 5.85 -2.74
CA GLY A 62 8.45 6.43 -3.99
C GLY A 62 6.94 6.71 -3.98
N SER A 63 6.36 6.87 -5.16
CA SER A 63 4.93 7.19 -5.28
C SER A 63 4.05 5.99 -4.88
N PRO A 64 2.88 6.22 -4.25
CA PRO A 64 1.94 5.15 -3.85
C PRO A 64 1.57 4.19 -5.00
N ALA A 65 1.49 4.70 -6.22
CA ALA A 65 1.22 3.90 -7.41
C ALA A 65 2.33 2.90 -7.74
N GLU A 66 3.59 3.27 -7.59
CA GLU A 66 4.72 2.38 -7.82
C GLU A 66 4.79 1.33 -6.71
N TYR A 67 4.65 1.77 -5.46
CA TYR A 67 4.62 0.85 -4.31
C TYR A 67 3.46 -0.17 -4.41
N ALA A 68 2.27 0.24 -4.85
CA ALA A 68 1.15 -0.66 -5.10
C ALA A 68 1.43 -1.68 -6.22
N ARG A 69 2.22 -1.31 -7.24
CA ARG A 69 2.65 -2.25 -8.29
C ARG A 69 3.65 -3.26 -7.76
N GLU A 70 4.55 -2.84 -6.88
CA GLU A 70 5.51 -3.74 -6.21
C GLU A 70 4.78 -4.73 -5.30
N LEU A 71 3.81 -4.27 -4.50
CA LEU A 71 2.96 -5.16 -3.68
C LEU A 71 2.25 -6.21 -4.52
N ARG A 72 1.68 -5.82 -5.67
CA ARG A 72 1.05 -6.75 -6.61
C ARG A 72 2.05 -7.77 -7.14
N GLN A 73 3.21 -7.33 -7.60
CA GLN A 73 4.24 -8.24 -8.13
C GLN A 73 4.72 -9.23 -7.06
N ALA A 74 4.92 -8.78 -5.82
CA ALA A 74 5.30 -9.64 -4.70
C ALA A 74 4.24 -10.72 -4.40
N ALA A 75 2.96 -10.38 -4.54
CA ALA A 75 1.84 -11.32 -4.41
C ALA A 75 1.52 -12.12 -5.70
N GLY A 76 2.28 -11.91 -6.79
CA GLY A 76 2.04 -12.58 -8.08
C GLY A 76 0.77 -12.10 -8.80
N LEU A 77 0.31 -10.89 -8.52
CA LEU A 77 -0.88 -10.28 -9.11
C LEU A 77 -0.54 -9.45 -10.36
N PRO A 78 -1.48 -9.35 -11.33
CA PRO A 78 -1.26 -8.58 -12.54
C PRO A 78 -1.19 -7.07 -12.28
N ALA A 79 -0.61 -6.34 -13.23
CA ALA A 79 -0.57 -4.89 -13.22
C ALA A 79 -1.99 -4.29 -13.34
N PRO A 80 -2.23 -3.10 -12.77
CA PRO A 80 -3.53 -2.42 -12.88
C PRO A 80 -3.93 -2.22 -14.35
N GLY A 81 -5.19 -2.53 -14.68
CA GLY A 81 -5.72 -2.44 -16.04
C GLY A 81 -5.48 -3.68 -16.91
N GLU A 82 -4.58 -4.57 -16.48
CA GLU A 82 -4.46 -5.94 -16.98
C GLU A 82 -5.42 -6.81 -16.15
N GLY A 83 -6.71 -6.49 -16.21
CA GLY A 83 -7.75 -7.29 -15.56
C GLY A 83 -7.57 -8.77 -15.96
N PRO A 84 -8.01 -9.74 -15.13
CA PRO A 84 -7.83 -11.16 -15.45
C PRO A 84 -8.42 -11.39 -16.83
N ALA A 85 -7.55 -11.58 -17.83
CA ALA A 85 -7.91 -11.65 -19.24
C ALA A 85 -8.59 -12.99 -19.51
N ALA A 86 -9.79 -13.18 -18.93
CA ALA A 86 -10.38 -14.47 -18.65
C ALA A 86 -9.37 -15.43 -17.99
N ALA A 87 -9.63 -15.85 -16.76
CA ALA A 87 -9.37 -17.26 -16.48
C ALA A 87 -10.12 -18.01 -17.59
N SER A 88 -9.39 -18.40 -18.64
CA SER A 88 -9.93 -19.09 -19.81
C SER A 88 -10.72 -20.24 -19.23
N ALA A 89 -12.02 -20.17 -19.43
CA ALA A 89 -12.92 -21.28 -19.23
C ALA A 89 -12.22 -22.51 -19.81
N ALA A 90 -11.78 -23.41 -18.95
CA ALA A 90 -11.56 -24.78 -19.35
C ALA A 90 -12.95 -25.41 -19.38
N PRO A 91 -13.55 -25.67 -20.56
CA PRO A 91 -14.68 -26.58 -20.62
C PRO A 91 -14.21 -27.94 -20.14
N GLY A 92 -14.98 -28.55 -19.24
CA GLY A 92 -14.83 -29.98 -18.96
C GLY A 92 -14.92 -30.77 -20.27
N GLY A 93 -13.98 -31.69 -20.44
CA GLY A 93 -13.97 -32.73 -21.46
C GLY A 93 -13.52 -34.02 -20.82
#